data_AF-A0A357KU13-F1
#
_entry.id   AF-A0A357KU13-F1
#
_cell.length_a   1.000
_cell.length_b   1.000
_cell.length_c   1.000
_cell.angle_alpha   90.00
_cell.angle_beta   90.00
_cell.angle_gamma   90.00
#
_symmetry.space_group_name_H-M   'P 1'
#
loop_
_entity.id
_entity.type
_entity.pdbx_description
1 polymer ?
#
loop_
_entity_poly.entity_id
_entity_poly.type
_entity_poly.pdbx_seq_one_letter_code
_entity_poly.pdbx_strand_id
1 'polypeptide(L)' 'GAAVAVAGDEERVPVGAVTSSTRSPMLGDACIALAQVKWDHTAPGTALMVQTDAGWRGARVGASLRSWARA' A
#
# COMPACT_ATOMS: atom_id res chain seq x y z
N GLY A 1 -6.10 -6.97 -9.17
CA GLY A 1 -5.46 -6.21 -8.08
C GLY A 1 -4.23 -5.53 -8.61
N ALA A 2 -3.91 -4.32 -8.14
CA ALA A 2 -2.71 -3.60 -8.54
C ALA A 2 -1.46 -4.27 -7.95
N ALA A 3 -0.36 -4.37 -8.71
CA ALA A 3 0.88 -4.97 -8.25
C ALA A 3 1.53 -4.12 -7.14
N VAL A 4 2.15 -4.81 -6.18
CA VAL A 4 2.92 -4.20 -5.09
C VAL A 4 4.37 -4.68 -5.18
N ALA A 5 5.32 -3.76 -5.16
CA ALA A 5 6.77 -4.02 -5.17
C ALA A 5 7.45 -3.34 -3.98
N VAL A 6 8.69 -3.74 -3.67
CA VAL A 6 9.49 -3.10 -2.61
C VAL A 6 9.96 -1.72 -3.08
N ALA A 7 9.97 -0.72 -2.20
CA ALA A 7 10.54 0.58 -2.54
C ALA A 7 12.07 0.46 -2.73
N GLY A 8 12.59 1.02 -3.83
CA GLY A 8 14.01 0.93 -4.18
C GLY A 8 14.38 -0.29 -5.03
N ASP A 9 13.46 -1.22 -5.26
CA ASP A 9 13.63 -2.26 -6.27
C ASP A 9 13.47 -1.64 -7.67
N GLU A 10 14.56 -1.60 -8.43
CA GLU A 10 14.59 -1.05 -9.80
C GLU A 10 13.82 -1.94 -10.78
N GLU A 11 13.85 -3.26 -10.57
CA GLU A 11 13.16 -4.24 -11.42
C GLU A 11 11.66 -4.32 -11.11
N ARG A 12 11.23 -3.77 -9.95
CA ARG A 12 9.84 -3.75 -9.50
C ARG A 12 9.22 -5.14 -9.43
N VAL A 13 9.99 -6.10 -8.90
CA VAL A 13 9.55 -7.47 -8.73
C VAL A 13 8.32 -7.50 -7.81
N PRO A 14 7.18 -8.05 -8.25
CA PRO A 14 5.98 -8.10 -7.43
C PRO A 14 6.19 -8.94 -6.17
N VAL A 15 5.84 -8.36 -5.03
CA VAL A 15 5.81 -9.01 -3.71
C VAL A 15 4.40 -9.15 -3.16
N GLY A 16 3.40 -8.67 -3.89
CA GLY A 16 2.00 -8.76 -3.51
C GLY A 16 1.07 -8.04 -4.46
N ALA A 17 -0.19 -7.91 -4.04
CA ALA A 17 -1.21 -7.20 -4.79
C ALA A 17 -2.23 -6.51 -3.88
N VAL A 18 -2.69 -5.33 -4.30
CA VAL A 18 -3.84 -4.64 -3.71
C VAL A 18 -5.12 -5.41 -4.05
N THR A 19 -5.93 -5.71 -3.03
CA THR A 19 -7.20 -6.42 -3.14
C THR A 19 -8.39 -5.46 -3.10
N SER A 20 -8.28 -4.37 -2.36
CA SER A 20 -9.29 -3.29 -2.34
C SER A 20 -8.62 -1.94 -2.08
N SER A 21 -9.26 -0.87 -2.57
CA SER A 21 -8.79 0.48 -2.33
C SER A 21 -9.94 1.47 -2.35
N THR A 22 -9.75 2.60 -1.69
CA THR A 22 -10.70 3.72 -1.70
C THR A 22 -9.98 5.02 -1.38
N ARG A 23 -10.65 6.15 -1.62
CA ARG A 23 -10.27 7.44 -1.04
C ARG A 23 -10.94 7.56 0.32
N SER A 24 -10.20 8.01 1.33
CA SER A 24 -10.66 8.14 2.70
C SER A 24 -11.01 9.60 3.02
N PRO A 25 -12.30 9.97 3.12
CA PRO A 25 -12.69 11.32 3.49
C PRO A 25 -12.18 11.73 4.87
N MET A 26 -12.04 10.77 5.78
CA MET A 26 -11.55 10.99 7.15
C MET A 26 -10.04 11.29 7.22
N LEU A 27 -9.32 11.09 6.11
CA LEU A 27 -7.89 11.39 5.97
C LEU A 27 -7.65 12.45 4.88
N GLY A 28 -8.61 13.37 4.66
CA GLY A 28 -8.47 14.44 3.66
C GLY A 28 -8.43 13.94 2.22
N ASP A 29 -9.26 12.94 1.89
CA ASP A 29 -9.33 12.25 0.58
C ASP A 29 -8.09 11.43 0.21
N ALA A 30 -7.23 11.10 1.18
CA ALA A 30 -6.06 10.25 0.94
C ALA A 30 -6.47 8.84 0.46
N CYS A 31 -5.72 8.29 -0.48
CA CYS A 31 -5.90 6.91 -0.93
C CYS A 31 -5.44 5.92 0.15
N ILE A 32 -6.31 4.95 0.47
CA ILE A 32 -6.00 3.81 1.34
C ILE A 32 -6.29 2.52 0.59
N ALA A 33 -5.58 1.46 0.94
CA ALA A 33 -5.72 0.16 0.29
C ALA A 33 -5.48 -0.99 1.26
N LEU A 34 -6.10 -2.12 0.96
CA LEU A 34 -5.75 -3.42 1.52
C LEU A 34 -4.95 -4.20 0.48
N ALA A 35 -3.89 -4.87 0.94
CA ALA A 35 -3.03 -5.67 0.09
C ALA A 35 -2.63 -6.96 0.80
N GLN A 36 -2.46 -8.02 0.02
CA GLN A 36 -1.75 -9.22 0.45
C GLN A 36 -0.32 -9.12 -0.08
N VAL A 37 0.67 -9.29 0.79
CA VAL A 37 2.10 -9.22 0.46
C VAL A 37 2.84 -10.39 1.08
N LYS A 38 4.02 -10.71 0.56
CA LYS A 38 4.93 -11.69 1.18
C LYS A 38 5.26 -11.28 2.62
N TRP A 39 5.40 -12.28 3.50
CA TRP A 39 5.55 -12.10 4.95
C TRP A 39 6.65 -11.10 5.35
N ASP A 40 7.78 -11.14 4.65
CA ASP A 40 8.95 -10.29 4.89
C ASP A 40 8.69 -8.79 4.67
N HIS A 41 7.52 -8.42 4.11
CA HIS A 41 7.16 -7.03 3.79
C HIS A 41 5.89 -6.57 4.51
N THR A 42 5.45 -7.30 5.54
CA THR A 42 4.22 -7.00 6.30
C THR A 42 4.43 -6.06 7.49
N ALA A 43 5.69 -5.75 7.86
CA ALA A 43 5.98 -4.94 9.02
C ALA A 43 5.44 -3.49 8.86
N PRO A 44 4.83 -2.90 9.90
CA PRO A 44 4.37 -1.51 9.85
C PRO A 44 5.49 -0.53 9.49
N GLY A 45 5.17 0.46 8.65
CA GLY A 45 6.13 1.46 8.15
C GLY A 45 6.95 1.01 6.94
N THR A 46 6.94 -0.28 6.58
CA THR A 46 7.61 -0.81 5.38
C THR A 46 7.21 0.00 4.16
N ALA A 47 8.21 0.51 3.44
CA ALA A 47 8.01 1.29 2.24
C ALA A 47 7.82 0.38 1.03
N LEU A 48 6.70 0.55 0.34
CA LEU A 48 6.31 -0.22 -0.83
C LEU A 48 5.95 0.71 -1.97
N MET A 49 5.87 0.15 -3.16
CA MET A 49 5.39 0.83 -4.36
C MET A 49 4.17 0.08 -4.89
N VAL A 50 3.12 0.82 -5.25
CA VAL A 50 1.89 0.28 -5.83
C VAL A 50 1.78 0.75 -7.27
N GLN A 51 1.50 -0.16 -8.19
CA GLN A 51 1.26 0.18 -9.59
C GLN A 51 -0.13 0.83 -9.74
N THR A 52 -0.18 2.01 -10.34
CA THR A 52 -1.43 2.71 -10.70
C THR A 52 -1.41 3.04 -12.19
N ASP A 53 -2.54 3.48 -12.73
CA ASP A 53 -2.61 3.92 -14.13
C ASP A 53 -1.69 5.12 -14.42
N ALA A 54 -1.42 5.95 -13.41
CA ALA A 54 -0.48 7.07 -13.49
C ALA A 54 0.98 6.65 -13.20
N GLY A 55 1.25 5.35 -13.17
CA GLY A 55 2.54 4.75 -12.83
C GLY A 55 2.66 4.33 -11.37
N TRP A 56 3.87 4.04 -10.93
CA TRP A 56 4.13 3.60 -9.56
C TRP A 56 3.99 4.73 -8.54
N ARG A 57 3.36 4.46 -7.40
CA ARG A 57 3.20 5.39 -6.29
C ARG A 57 3.68 4.78 -4.98
N GLY A 58 4.31 5.59 -4.15
CA GLY A 58 4.79 5.16 -2.84
C GLY A 58 3.64 4.90 -1.88
N ALA A 59 3.78 3.85 -1.08
CA ALA A 59 2.86 3.49 -0.01
C ALA A 59 3.65 3.04 1.22
N ARG A 60 3.00 3.08 2.39
CA ARG A 60 3.54 2.54 3.64
C ARG A 60 2.56 1.55 4.25
N VAL A 61 3.09 0.45 4.76
CA VAL A 61 2.27 -0.52 5.50
C VAL A 61 1.79 0.12 6.80
N GLY A 62 0.48 0.11 7.04
CA GLY A 62 -0.11 0.58 8.28
C GLY A 62 0.09 -0.40 9.43
N ALA A 63 0.11 0.10 10.67
CA ALA A 63 0.22 -0.74 11.87
C ALA A 63 -1.01 -1.61 12.14
N SER A 64 -2.15 -1.27 11.53
CA SER A 64 -3.39 -2.02 11.62
C SER A 64 -4.21 -1.85 10.34
N LEU A 65 -5.23 -2.69 10.16
CA LEU A 65 -6.20 -2.54 9.08
C LEU A 65 -7.12 -1.31 9.27
N ARG A 66 -7.11 -0.68 10.44
CA ARG A 66 -7.85 0.53 10.71
C ARG A 66 -7.00 1.74 10.31
N SER A 67 -7.41 2.41 9.22
CA SER A 67 -6.70 3.60 8.71
C SER A 67 -7.03 4.90 9.45
N TRP A 68 -8.08 4.93 10.28
CA TRP A 68 -8.48 6.12 11.05
C TRP A 68 -8.92 5.74 12.46
N ALA A 69 -8.38 6.41 13.48
CA ALA A 69 -8.80 6.28 14.86
C ALA A 69 -9.81 7.39 15.20
N ARG A 70 -10.90 7.03 15.88
CA ARG A 70 -11.76 8.01 16.55
C ARG A 70 -10.96 8.59 17.72
N ALA A 71 -10.92 9.93 17.80
CA ALA A 71 -10.49 10.62 19.00
C ALA A 71 -11.50 10.40 20.13
#